data_AF-A0A9D7KNG7-F1
#
_entry.id   AF-A0A9D7KNG7-F1
#
_cell.length_a   1.000
_cell.length_b   1.000
_cell.length_c   1.000
_cell.angle_alpha   90.00
_cell.angle_beta   90.00
_cell.angle_gamma   90.00
#
_symmetry.space_group_name_H-M   'P 1'
#
loop_
_entity.id
_entity.type
_entity.pdbx_description
1 polymer ?
#
loop_
_entity_poly.entity_id
_entity_poly.type
_entity_poly.pdbx_seq_one_letter_code
_entity_poly.pdbx_strand_id
1 'polypeptide(L)'
;MHFPLFTFLLIINLSLAAQVESTQINKLPGNNFLQSDYRYQNGEELPDTYKKVYTTFENGDSVKYLEKYRYDKIWSVTRYLIENDKNVLSGWQCFFNMDGTLEYELFCENGKKNCKKMRRYAWYPGGQLLAIGNYYKSKPEGSYYYYYSNGQMRQHAFYEKGKFMEVLAYYDQDGNAVDAGTICNGEGMANVYSVDGVLIQVKSFSNGKIRKTVTLGTPENQNIH
;
A
#
# COMPACT_ATOMS: atom_id res chain seq x y z
N MET A 1 42.28 54.26 30.46
CA MET A 1 42.04 53.76 29.08
C MET A 1 40.79 52.91 29.09
N HIS A 2 39.80 53.29 28.28
CA HIS A 2 38.54 52.57 28.07
C HIS A 2 38.76 51.20 27.43
N PHE A 3 37.96 50.21 27.84
CA PHE A 3 37.38 49.22 26.93
C PHE A 3 35.99 48.83 27.46
N PRO A 4 34.90 48.98 26.69
CA PRO A 4 33.62 48.39 27.04
C PRO A 4 33.60 46.92 26.56
N LEU A 5 33.14 46.02 27.43
CA LEU A 5 32.77 44.67 27.01
C LEU A 5 31.44 44.75 26.23
N PHE A 6 31.49 44.37 24.96
CA PHE A 6 30.31 44.18 24.13
C PHE A 6 29.50 42.97 24.62
N THR A 7 28.22 43.21 24.90
CA THR A 7 27.18 42.19 25.03
C THR A 7 26.99 41.46 23.70
N PHE A 8 27.24 40.15 23.68
CA PHE A 8 26.79 39.29 22.60
C PHE A 8 25.29 39.03 22.76
N LEU A 9 24.49 39.56 21.83
CA LEU A 9 23.09 39.19 21.67
C LEU A 9 23.04 37.82 20.97
N LEU A 10 22.82 36.75 21.72
CA LEU A 10 22.56 35.43 21.15
C LEU A 10 21.08 35.39 20.72
N ILE A 11 20.83 35.62 19.44
CA ILE A 11 19.54 35.32 18.82
C ILE A 11 19.48 33.80 18.66
N ILE A 12 18.83 33.12 19.60
CA ILE A 12 18.48 31.71 19.42
C ILE A 12 17.29 31.68 18.48
N ASN A 13 17.54 31.37 17.20
CA ASN A 13 16.52 30.81 16.33
C ASN A 13 16.09 29.46 16.93
N LEU A 14 15.01 29.44 17.73
CA LEU A 14 14.35 28.18 18.06
C LEU A 14 13.65 27.70 16.78
N SER A 15 14.31 26.78 16.06
CA SER A 15 13.57 25.85 15.20
C SER A 15 12.70 24.99 16.11
N LEU A 16 11.42 25.34 16.22
CA LEU A 16 10.43 24.54 16.95
C LEU A 16 10.12 23.27 16.13
N ALA A 17 11.07 22.34 16.10
CA ALA A 17 10.69 20.95 15.93
C ALA A 17 9.95 20.59 17.23
N ALA A 18 8.63 20.39 17.15
CA ALA A 18 7.84 19.94 18.28
C ALA A 18 8.51 18.69 18.87
N GLN A 19 9.12 18.84 20.05
CA GLN A 19 9.66 17.70 20.79
C GLN A 19 8.49 16.97 21.45
N VAL A 20 8.60 15.66 21.62
CA VAL A 20 7.64 14.88 22.42
C VAL A 20 7.68 15.44 23.85
N GLU A 21 6.51 15.77 24.39
CA GLU A 21 6.38 16.43 25.70
C GLU A 21 5.96 15.46 26.79
N SER A 22 5.22 14.41 26.44
CA SER A 22 4.86 13.35 27.39
C SER A 22 4.91 11.97 26.74
N THR A 23 5.28 10.96 27.53
CA THR A 23 5.29 9.55 27.12
C THR A 23 4.60 8.70 28.18
N GLN A 24 3.68 7.84 27.75
CA GLN A 24 3.03 6.83 28.58
C GLN A 24 3.44 5.44 28.11
N ILE A 25 3.79 4.54 29.05
CA ILE A 25 4.16 3.16 28.74
C ILE A 25 3.34 2.19 29.60
N ASN A 26 2.53 1.37 28.93
CA ASN A 26 1.74 0.31 29.54
C ASN A 26 2.38 -1.04 29.23
N LYS A 27 2.76 -1.79 30.28
CA LYS A 27 3.19 -3.19 30.14
C LYS A 27 1.95 -4.06 29.92
N LEU A 28 2.00 -4.89 28.89
CA LEU A 28 0.97 -5.87 28.57
C LEU A 28 1.42 -7.26 29.05
N PRO A 29 0.55 -8.29 29.09
CA PRO A 29 0.97 -9.64 29.40
C PRO A 29 2.12 -10.11 28.49
N GLY A 30 3.09 -10.81 29.08
CA GLY A 30 4.35 -11.18 28.41
C GLY A 30 5.34 -10.02 28.32
N ASN A 31 6.34 -10.13 27.46
CA ASN A 31 7.30 -9.05 27.17
C ASN A 31 6.74 -8.02 26.16
N ASN A 32 5.43 -7.78 26.22
CA ASN A 32 4.69 -6.92 25.31
C ASN A 32 4.46 -5.54 25.95
N PHE A 33 4.42 -4.49 25.15
CA PHE A 33 4.17 -3.15 25.67
C PHE A 33 3.45 -2.27 24.66
N LEU A 34 2.82 -1.24 25.22
CA LEU A 34 2.20 -0.16 24.49
C LEU A 34 2.84 1.16 24.96
N GLN A 35 3.35 1.95 24.01
CA GLN A 35 3.89 3.28 24.24
C GLN A 35 3.08 4.31 23.44
N SER A 36 2.64 5.37 24.12
CA SER A 36 1.99 6.53 23.52
C SER A 36 2.80 7.78 23.84
N ASP A 37 3.15 8.54 22.81
CA ASP A 37 3.89 9.79 22.88
C ASP A 37 2.95 10.95 22.47
N TYR A 38 2.98 12.06 23.20
CA TYR A 38 2.14 13.24 22.97
C TYR A 38 2.97 14.52 22.84
N ARG A 39 2.41 15.52 22.16
CA ARG A 39 2.98 16.86 21.98
C ARG A 39 1.92 17.91 22.33
N TYR A 40 2.33 19.11 22.75
CA TYR A 40 1.36 20.17 23.01
C TYR A 40 1.34 21.15 21.84
N GLN A 41 0.14 21.55 21.43
CA GLN A 41 -0.07 22.62 20.46
C GLN A 41 -1.22 23.50 20.95
N ASN A 42 -0.95 24.81 21.10
CA ASN A 42 -1.91 25.79 21.61
C ASN A 42 -2.54 25.43 22.98
N GLY A 43 -1.78 24.75 23.84
CA GLY A 43 -2.27 24.30 25.15
C GLY A 43 -3.08 22.99 25.12
N GLU A 44 -3.32 22.41 23.95
CA GLU A 44 -3.94 21.10 23.79
C GLU A 44 -2.89 20.00 23.65
N GLU A 45 -3.06 18.90 24.40
CA GLU A 45 -2.23 17.70 24.26
C GLU A 45 -2.74 16.88 23.07
N LEU A 46 -1.89 16.70 22.06
CA LEU A 46 -2.20 15.98 20.84
C LEU A 46 -1.39 14.67 20.75
N PRO A 47 -2.01 13.56 20.31
CA PRO A 47 -1.27 12.33 20.03
C PRO A 47 -0.17 12.57 18.98
N ASP A 48 1.05 12.13 19.25
CA ASP A 48 2.17 12.22 18.30
C ASP A 48 2.50 10.83 17.73
N THR A 49 2.88 9.88 18.60
CA THR A 49 3.17 8.52 18.17
C THR A 49 2.57 7.47 19.08
N TYR A 50 2.23 6.34 18.46
CA TYR A 50 1.79 5.12 19.10
C TYR A 50 2.70 3.99 18.65
N LYS A 51 3.16 3.18 19.60
CA LYS A 51 3.98 1.99 19.37
C LYS A 51 3.45 0.83 20.19
N LYS A 52 3.11 -0.27 19.53
CA LYS A 52 2.76 -1.52 20.19
C LYS A 52 3.73 -2.59 19.75
N VAL A 53 4.34 -3.26 20.73
CA VAL A 53 5.23 -4.39 20.49
C VAL A 53 4.63 -5.62 21.11
N TYR A 54 4.53 -6.67 20.29
CA TYR A 54 4.10 -7.98 20.76
C TYR A 54 4.91 -9.11 20.14
N THR A 55 5.10 -10.19 20.90
CA THR A 55 5.78 -11.41 20.46
C THR A 55 4.79 -12.58 20.43
N THR A 56 4.91 -13.44 19.43
CA THR A 56 4.10 -14.65 19.23
C THR A 56 4.94 -15.78 18.63
N PHE A 57 4.35 -16.97 18.49
CA PHE A 57 4.94 -18.11 17.77
C PHE A 57 4.17 -18.36 16.47
N GLU A 58 4.89 -18.48 15.36
CA GLU A 58 4.32 -18.78 14.04
C GLU A 58 5.11 -19.92 13.42
N ASN A 59 4.45 -21.05 13.13
CA ASN A 59 5.09 -22.20 12.48
C ASN A 59 6.38 -22.70 13.17
N GLY A 60 6.45 -22.59 14.51
CA GLY A 60 7.63 -22.99 15.30
C GLY A 60 8.66 -21.88 15.51
N ASP A 61 8.51 -20.73 14.84
CA ASP A 61 9.41 -19.60 14.97
C ASP A 61 8.90 -18.59 16.01
N SER A 62 9.82 -17.98 16.77
CA SER A 62 9.52 -16.82 17.61
C SER A 62 9.49 -15.55 16.76
N VAL A 63 8.38 -14.81 16.79
CA VAL A 63 8.13 -13.65 15.93
C VAL A 63 7.76 -12.45 16.77
N LYS A 64 8.29 -11.27 16.41
CA LYS A 64 7.95 -9.99 17.02
C LYS A 64 7.31 -9.07 16.00
N TYR A 65 6.26 -8.41 16.42
CA TYR A 65 5.59 -7.36 15.69
C TYR A 65 5.82 -6.01 16.35
N LEU A 66 6.11 -5.00 15.54
CA LEU A 66 6.12 -3.59 15.90
C LEU A 66 5.04 -2.89 15.08
N GLU A 67 3.93 -2.55 15.72
CA GLU A 67 2.96 -1.63 15.18
C GLU A 67 3.37 -0.22 15.56
N LYS A 68 3.44 0.67 14.55
CA LYS A 68 3.81 2.06 14.72
C LYS A 68 2.81 2.92 13.97
N TYR A 69 2.20 3.85 14.69
CA TYR A 69 1.36 4.90 14.14
C TYR A 69 1.96 6.25 14.53
N ARG A 70 2.15 7.12 13.55
CA ARG A 70 2.54 8.50 13.75
C ARG A 70 1.51 9.35 13.03
N TYR A 71 0.79 10.15 13.82
CA TYR A 71 -0.48 10.78 13.43
C TYR A 71 -0.39 11.58 12.13
N ASP A 72 0.79 12.14 11.81
CA ASP A 72 1.01 12.99 10.64
C ASP A 72 1.78 12.35 9.48
N LYS A 73 2.21 11.08 9.59
CA LYS A 73 3.23 10.54 8.67
C LYS A 73 3.07 9.09 8.25
N ILE A 74 2.83 8.16 9.18
CA ILE A 74 2.93 6.72 8.87
C ILE A 74 2.14 5.85 9.82
N TRP A 75 1.41 4.88 9.27
CA TRP A 75 0.98 3.69 10.00
C TRP A 75 1.63 2.47 9.35
N SER A 76 2.30 1.66 10.16
CA SER A 76 2.90 0.41 9.70
C SER A 76 2.86 -0.68 10.76
N VAL A 77 2.84 -1.93 10.32
CA VAL A 77 3.10 -3.12 11.14
C VAL A 77 4.34 -3.81 10.57
N THR A 78 5.40 -3.86 11.37
CA THR A 78 6.68 -4.48 11.00
C THR A 78 6.83 -5.82 11.71
N ARG A 79 7.16 -6.87 10.96
CA ARG A 79 7.40 -8.24 11.42
C ARG A 79 8.90 -8.55 11.47
N TYR A 80 9.32 -9.13 12.59
CA TYR A 80 10.67 -9.61 12.81
C TYR A 80 10.64 -11.07 13.24
N LEU A 81 11.53 -11.87 12.68
CA LEU A 81 11.90 -13.17 13.24
C LEU A 81 12.88 -12.95 14.40
N ILE A 82 12.76 -13.71 15.49
CA ILE A 82 13.70 -13.66 16.60
C ILE A 82 14.69 -14.81 16.43
N GLU A 83 15.92 -14.50 16.03
CA GLU A 83 17.02 -15.46 15.88
C GLU A 83 18.14 -15.10 16.85
N ASN A 84 18.54 -16.03 17.74
CA ASN A 84 19.61 -15.82 18.72
C ASN A 84 19.43 -14.49 19.51
N ASP A 85 18.23 -14.27 20.04
CA ASP A 85 17.80 -13.06 20.76
C ASP A 85 17.87 -11.75 19.95
N LYS A 86 18.05 -11.81 18.63
CA LYS A 86 18.08 -10.65 17.73
C LYS A 86 16.83 -10.59 16.87
N ASN A 87 16.32 -9.37 16.67
CA ASN A 87 15.23 -9.13 15.73
C ASN A 87 15.78 -9.07 14.30
N VAL A 88 15.37 -10.02 13.47
CA VAL A 88 15.72 -10.14 12.06
C VAL A 88 14.51 -9.74 11.22
N LEU A 89 14.62 -8.68 10.42
CA LEU A 89 13.52 -8.24 9.55
C LEU A 89 13.13 -9.40 8.60
N SER A 90 11.86 -9.79 8.60
CA SER A 90 11.41 -11.01 7.91
C SER A 90 9.89 -11.00 7.66
N GLY A 91 9.51 -11.50 6.48
CA GLY A 91 8.11 -11.69 6.09
C GLY A 91 7.47 -10.40 5.58
N TRP A 92 6.14 -10.37 5.63
CA TRP A 92 5.36 -9.22 5.17
C TRP A 92 5.34 -8.10 6.20
N GLN A 93 5.60 -6.88 5.72
CA GLN A 93 5.53 -5.63 6.44
C GLN A 93 4.35 -4.86 5.87
N CYS A 94 3.42 -4.41 6.71
CA CYS A 94 2.19 -3.77 6.27
C CYS A 94 2.29 -2.25 6.45
N PHE A 95 1.78 -1.49 5.48
CA PHE A 95 1.73 -0.04 5.48
C PHE A 95 0.32 0.41 5.18
N PHE A 96 -0.19 1.32 6.01
CA PHE A 96 -1.57 1.77 5.96
C PHE A 96 -1.61 3.29 5.75
N ASN A 97 -2.70 3.74 5.14
CA ASN A 97 -3.07 5.14 5.07
C ASN A 97 -3.44 5.68 6.47
N MET A 98 -3.59 6.99 6.58
CA MET A 98 -3.93 7.66 7.86
C MET A 98 -5.29 7.23 8.43
N ASP A 99 -6.21 6.78 7.57
CA ASP A 99 -7.52 6.25 7.93
C ASP A 99 -7.49 4.77 8.35
N GLY A 100 -6.34 4.10 8.24
CA GLY A 100 -6.16 2.68 8.53
C GLY A 100 -6.41 1.71 7.41
N THR A 101 -6.69 2.22 6.21
CA THR A 101 -6.82 1.38 5.03
C THR A 101 -5.44 0.85 4.64
N LEU A 102 -5.29 -0.47 4.48
CA LEU A 102 -4.04 -1.09 4.03
C LEU A 102 -3.69 -0.61 2.62
N GLU A 103 -2.53 0.02 2.45
CA GLU A 103 -2.10 0.60 1.18
C GLU A 103 -1.20 -0.38 0.42
N TYR A 104 -0.17 -0.90 1.10
CA TYR A 104 0.75 -1.87 0.51
C TYR A 104 1.45 -2.71 1.57
N GLU A 105 1.98 -3.84 1.12
CA GLU A 105 2.85 -4.68 1.91
C GLU A 105 4.19 -4.87 1.21
N LEU A 106 5.26 -4.96 1.98
CA LEU A 106 6.60 -5.30 1.51
C LEU A 106 7.01 -6.65 2.07
N PHE A 107 7.49 -7.56 1.22
CA PHE A 107 8.05 -8.82 1.68
C PHE A 107 9.58 -8.71 1.79
N CYS A 108 10.07 -8.99 3.00
CA CYS A 108 11.48 -9.01 3.33
C CYS A 108 11.93 -10.45 3.57
N GLU A 109 12.88 -10.94 2.77
CA GLU A 109 13.57 -12.20 3.05
C GLU A 109 14.42 -12.04 4.32
N ASN A 110 14.56 -13.11 5.11
CA ASN A 110 15.21 -13.08 6.42
C ASN A 110 16.56 -12.33 6.38
N GLY A 111 16.65 -11.27 7.18
CA GLY A 111 17.86 -10.46 7.34
C GLY A 111 18.20 -9.56 6.15
N LYS A 112 17.46 -9.65 5.04
CA LYS A 112 17.65 -8.77 3.88
C LYS A 112 16.90 -7.48 4.09
N LYS A 113 17.65 -6.37 4.15
CA LYS A 113 17.08 -5.01 4.24
C LYS A 113 16.38 -4.57 2.96
N ASN A 114 16.69 -5.18 1.82
CA ASN A 114 16.11 -4.81 0.53
C ASN A 114 14.87 -5.65 0.21
N CYS A 115 13.75 -5.29 0.82
CA CYS A 115 12.44 -5.88 0.56
C CYS A 115 12.01 -5.52 -0.87
N LYS A 116 12.16 -6.46 -1.82
CA LYS A 116 12.00 -6.21 -3.27
C LYS A 116 10.63 -6.60 -3.80
N LYS A 117 9.92 -7.46 -3.09
CA LYS A 117 8.57 -7.92 -3.44
C LYS A 117 7.58 -7.04 -2.69
N MET A 118 6.56 -6.59 -3.40
CA MET A 118 5.54 -5.70 -2.86
C MET A 118 4.17 -6.12 -3.38
N ARG A 119 3.15 -5.92 -2.57
CA ARG A 119 1.75 -6.07 -2.94
C ARG A 119 1.03 -4.77 -2.64
N ARG A 120 0.33 -4.19 -3.62
CA ARG A 120 -0.43 -2.95 -3.43
C ARG A 120 -1.92 -3.23 -3.50
N TYR A 121 -2.67 -2.43 -2.76
CA TYR A 121 -4.11 -2.51 -2.64
C TYR A 121 -4.71 -1.19 -3.09
N ALA A 122 -5.79 -1.27 -3.84
CA ALA A 122 -6.64 -0.14 -4.16
C ALA A 122 -8.05 -0.46 -3.68
N TRP A 123 -8.75 0.55 -3.21
CA TRP A 123 -10.05 0.42 -2.56
C TRP A 123 -11.06 1.38 -3.18
N TYR A 124 -12.31 0.98 -3.21
CA TYR A 124 -13.43 1.88 -3.50
C TYR A 124 -13.63 2.85 -2.32
N PRO A 125 -14.29 4.01 -2.55
CA PRO A 125 -14.62 4.95 -1.46
C PRO A 125 -15.42 4.33 -0.30
N GLY A 126 -16.15 3.24 -0.55
CA GLY A 126 -16.88 2.48 0.48
C GLY A 126 -16.05 1.44 1.24
N GLY A 127 -14.73 1.35 0.98
CA GLY A 127 -13.81 0.42 1.64
C GLY A 127 -13.76 -0.98 1.04
N GLN A 128 -14.51 -1.28 -0.02
CA GLN A 128 -14.42 -2.56 -0.73
C GLN A 128 -13.15 -2.62 -1.57
N LEU A 129 -12.54 -3.81 -1.67
CA LEU A 129 -11.32 -4.00 -2.46
C LEU A 129 -11.61 -3.75 -3.94
N LEU A 130 -10.85 -2.85 -4.56
CA LEU A 130 -10.95 -2.53 -5.99
C LEU A 130 -9.92 -3.31 -6.79
N ALA A 131 -8.69 -3.40 -6.29
CA ALA A 131 -7.64 -4.15 -6.94
C ALA A 131 -6.53 -4.55 -5.97
N ILE A 132 -5.83 -5.62 -6.33
CA ILE A 132 -4.59 -6.04 -5.69
C ILE A 132 -3.58 -6.45 -6.75
N GLY A 133 -2.36 -5.94 -6.62
CA GLY A 133 -1.32 -6.11 -7.62
C GLY A 133 0.04 -6.43 -7.01
N ASN A 134 0.75 -7.36 -7.64
CA ASN A 134 2.09 -7.76 -7.23
C ASN A 134 3.16 -6.97 -7.98
N TYR A 135 4.26 -6.67 -7.30
CA TYR A 135 5.37 -5.90 -7.82
C TYR A 135 6.71 -6.53 -7.41
N TYR A 136 7.68 -6.46 -8.31
CA TYR A 136 9.07 -6.74 -8.03
C TYR A 136 9.95 -5.56 -8.45
N LYS A 137 10.77 -5.05 -7.53
CA LYS A 137 11.61 -3.85 -7.74
C LYS A 137 10.82 -2.69 -8.36
N SER A 138 9.65 -2.40 -7.76
CA SER A 138 8.73 -1.32 -8.18
C SER A 138 8.09 -1.48 -9.55
N LYS A 139 8.21 -2.64 -10.21
CA LYS A 139 7.51 -2.94 -11.47
C LYS A 139 6.44 -4.01 -11.24
N PRO A 140 5.25 -3.90 -11.87
CA PRO A 140 4.26 -4.96 -11.85
C PRO A 140 4.87 -6.31 -12.26
N GLU A 141 4.61 -7.35 -11.47
CA GLU A 141 5.17 -8.69 -11.65
C GLU A 141 4.20 -9.74 -11.11
N GLY A 142 3.75 -10.65 -11.97
CA GLY A 142 2.80 -11.69 -11.63
C GLY A 142 1.33 -11.24 -11.74
N SER A 143 0.48 -11.84 -10.90
CA SER A 143 -0.96 -11.63 -10.96
C SER A 143 -1.40 -10.26 -10.46
N TYR A 144 -2.39 -9.72 -11.17
CA TYR A 144 -3.22 -8.58 -10.80
C TYR A 144 -4.67 -8.99 -10.77
N TYR A 145 -5.37 -8.64 -9.71
CA TYR A 145 -6.80 -8.91 -9.59
C TYR A 145 -7.55 -7.60 -9.43
N TYR A 146 -8.66 -7.49 -10.14
CA TYR A 146 -9.60 -6.39 -10.07
C TYR A 146 -10.95 -6.94 -9.66
N TYR A 147 -11.68 -6.17 -8.86
CA TYR A 147 -12.98 -6.54 -8.34
C TYR A 147 -13.99 -5.43 -8.63
N TYR A 148 -15.26 -5.81 -8.74
CA TYR A 148 -16.37 -4.87 -8.71
C TYR A 148 -16.64 -4.42 -7.26
N SER A 149 -17.40 -3.34 -7.07
CA SER A 149 -17.75 -2.83 -5.73
C SER A 149 -18.61 -3.80 -4.92
N ASN A 150 -19.28 -4.76 -5.57
CA ASN A 150 -20.00 -5.85 -4.92
C ASN A 150 -19.07 -6.99 -4.42
N GLY A 151 -17.75 -6.88 -4.64
CA GLY A 151 -16.73 -7.86 -4.23
C GLY A 151 -16.50 -9.00 -5.22
N GLN A 152 -17.28 -9.10 -6.30
CA GLN A 152 -17.05 -10.11 -7.33
C GLN A 152 -15.78 -9.82 -8.14
N MET A 153 -15.08 -10.87 -8.55
CA MET A 153 -13.88 -10.74 -9.37
C MET A 153 -14.24 -10.21 -10.76
N ARG A 154 -13.68 -9.08 -11.15
CA ARG A 154 -13.84 -8.51 -12.48
C ARG A 154 -12.82 -9.07 -13.46
N GLN A 155 -11.55 -9.07 -13.07
CA GLN A 155 -10.48 -9.39 -14.01
C GLN A 155 -9.27 -9.94 -13.26
N HIS A 156 -8.68 -11.00 -13.80
CA HIS A 156 -7.35 -11.49 -13.44
C HIS A 156 -6.41 -11.27 -14.62
N ALA A 157 -5.40 -10.43 -14.43
CA ALA A 157 -4.37 -10.11 -15.41
C ALA A 157 -3.00 -10.60 -14.96
N PHE A 158 -2.08 -10.78 -15.91
CA PHE A 158 -0.70 -11.14 -15.65
C PHE A 158 0.27 -10.10 -16.21
N TYR A 159 1.27 -9.75 -15.41
CA TYR A 159 2.34 -8.84 -15.78
C TYR A 159 3.72 -9.49 -15.63
N GLU A 160 4.65 -9.14 -16.52
CA GLU A 160 6.06 -9.54 -16.39
C GLU A 160 6.96 -8.33 -16.61
N LYS A 161 7.83 -8.02 -15.65
CA LYS A 161 8.80 -6.90 -15.72
C LYS A 161 8.13 -5.55 -16.06
N GLY A 162 6.90 -5.36 -15.58
CA GLY A 162 6.06 -4.18 -15.81
C GLY A 162 5.35 -4.13 -17.16
N LYS A 163 5.36 -5.21 -17.94
CA LYS A 163 4.61 -5.34 -19.20
C LYS A 163 3.33 -6.12 -18.97
N PHE A 164 2.24 -5.69 -19.62
CA PHE A 164 0.96 -6.40 -19.58
C PHE A 164 1.02 -7.60 -20.51
N MET A 165 0.94 -8.81 -19.98
CA MET A 165 1.18 -10.00 -20.77
C MET A 165 -0.14 -10.63 -21.22
N GLU A 166 -1.07 -10.85 -20.30
CA GLU A 166 -2.27 -11.65 -20.54
C GLU A 166 -3.44 -11.20 -19.66
N VAL A 167 -4.66 -11.47 -20.13
CA VAL A 167 -5.87 -11.49 -19.30
C VAL A 167 -6.25 -12.94 -19.12
N LEU A 168 -6.05 -13.45 -17.90
CA LEU A 168 -6.26 -14.85 -17.56
C LEU A 168 -7.74 -15.16 -17.28
N ALA A 169 -8.49 -14.18 -16.78
CA ALA A 169 -9.93 -14.27 -16.62
C ALA A 169 -10.58 -12.89 -16.66
N TYR A 170 -11.81 -12.81 -17.15
CA TYR A 170 -12.64 -11.61 -17.15
C TYR A 170 -14.10 -12.03 -16.91
N TYR A 171 -14.75 -11.42 -15.93
CA TYR A 171 -16.16 -11.61 -15.61
C TYR A 171 -16.93 -10.29 -15.61
N ASP A 172 -18.25 -10.38 -15.81
CA ASP A 172 -19.19 -9.28 -15.55
C ASP A 172 -19.52 -9.15 -14.04
N GLN A 173 -20.42 -8.21 -13.71
CA GLN A 173 -20.80 -7.92 -12.32
C GLN A 173 -21.65 -9.00 -11.63
N ASP A 174 -22.16 -9.97 -12.41
CA ASP A 174 -22.95 -11.11 -11.92
C ASP A 174 -22.07 -12.37 -11.79
N GLY A 175 -20.83 -12.31 -12.28
CA GLY A 175 -19.82 -13.35 -12.17
C GLY A 175 -19.75 -14.25 -13.41
N ASN A 176 -20.43 -13.89 -14.50
CA ASN A 176 -20.37 -14.64 -15.75
C ASN A 176 -19.11 -14.28 -16.52
N ALA A 177 -18.44 -15.28 -17.09
CA ALA A 177 -17.25 -15.06 -17.90
C ALA A 177 -17.58 -14.29 -19.18
N VAL A 178 -16.76 -13.29 -19.51
CA VAL A 178 -16.85 -12.51 -20.74
C VAL A 178 -15.58 -12.66 -21.56
N ASP A 179 -15.65 -12.40 -22.87
CA ASP A 179 -14.48 -12.54 -23.74
C ASP A 179 -13.41 -11.51 -23.40
N ALA A 180 -12.27 -11.98 -22.88
CA ALA A 180 -11.13 -11.17 -22.51
C ALA A 180 -10.35 -10.60 -23.70
N GLY A 181 -10.58 -11.12 -24.91
CA GLY A 181 -9.78 -10.88 -26.10
C GLY A 181 -8.71 -11.95 -26.30
N THR A 182 -7.72 -11.65 -27.13
CA THR A 182 -6.72 -12.59 -27.65
C THR A 182 -5.32 -12.39 -27.10
N ILE A 183 -5.14 -11.47 -26.15
CA ILE A 183 -3.80 -11.10 -25.67
C ILE A 183 -3.08 -12.30 -25.02
N CYS A 184 -1.91 -12.63 -25.56
CA CYS A 184 -1.04 -13.69 -25.08
C CYS A 184 0.41 -13.23 -25.17
N ASN A 185 1.21 -13.46 -24.14
CA ASN A 185 2.61 -13.03 -24.07
C ASN A 185 2.85 -11.56 -24.48
N GLY A 186 1.89 -10.67 -24.20
CA GLY A 186 1.98 -9.23 -24.46
C GLY A 186 1.70 -8.80 -25.90
N GLU A 187 1.21 -9.71 -26.74
CA GLU A 187 0.78 -9.44 -28.12
C GLU A 187 -0.71 -9.78 -28.27
N GLY A 188 -1.46 -9.02 -29.06
CA GLY A 188 -2.88 -9.29 -29.33
C GLY A 188 -3.81 -8.19 -28.82
N MET A 189 -5.07 -8.53 -28.52
CA MET A 189 -6.08 -7.56 -28.10
C MET A 189 -6.66 -7.90 -26.74
N ALA A 190 -6.96 -6.88 -25.93
CA ALA A 190 -7.75 -7.03 -24.72
C ALA A 190 -9.04 -6.22 -24.84
N ASN A 191 -10.16 -6.88 -24.53
CA ASN A 191 -11.47 -6.25 -24.46
C ASN A 191 -11.63 -5.52 -23.13
N VAL A 192 -12.49 -4.49 -23.10
CA VAL A 192 -12.85 -3.75 -21.89
C VAL A 192 -14.35 -3.50 -21.91
N TYR A 193 -15.01 -3.92 -20.85
CA TYR A 193 -16.45 -3.81 -20.68
C TYR A 193 -16.81 -2.72 -19.66
N SER A 194 -17.99 -2.14 -19.81
CA SER A 194 -18.63 -1.30 -18.79
C SER A 194 -19.02 -2.14 -17.57
N VAL A 195 -19.55 -1.47 -16.53
CA VAL A 195 -20.09 -2.17 -15.35
C VAL A 195 -21.29 -3.05 -15.73
N ASP A 196 -22.11 -2.60 -16.69
CA ASP A 196 -23.28 -3.34 -17.20
C ASP A 196 -22.91 -4.43 -18.24
N GLY A 197 -21.63 -4.76 -18.41
CA GLY A 197 -21.18 -5.82 -19.32
C GLY A 197 -21.16 -5.43 -20.81
N VAL A 198 -21.34 -4.15 -21.16
CA VAL A 198 -21.27 -3.67 -22.55
C VAL A 198 -19.82 -3.51 -22.98
N LEU A 199 -19.41 -4.08 -24.12
CA LEU A 199 -18.06 -3.87 -24.67
C LEU A 199 -17.88 -2.40 -25.08
N ILE A 200 -16.97 -1.69 -24.42
CA ILE A 200 -16.74 -0.25 -24.65
C ILE A 200 -15.38 0.06 -25.25
N GLN A 201 -14.38 -0.83 -25.08
CA GLN A 201 -13.09 -0.63 -25.72
C GLN A 201 -12.43 -1.96 -26.13
N VAL A 202 -11.64 -1.88 -27.19
CA VAL A 202 -10.68 -2.91 -27.57
C VAL A 202 -9.30 -2.29 -27.63
N LYS A 203 -8.34 -2.85 -26.88
CA LYS A 203 -6.96 -2.36 -26.79
C LYS A 203 -6.04 -3.35 -27.48
N SER A 204 -5.26 -2.91 -28.48
CA SER A 204 -4.22 -3.73 -29.07
C SER A 204 -2.89 -3.53 -28.36
N PHE A 205 -2.15 -4.61 -28.18
CA PHE A 205 -0.87 -4.65 -27.47
C PHE A 205 0.23 -5.19 -28.38
N SER A 206 1.41 -4.63 -28.20
CA SER A 206 2.65 -5.26 -28.64
C SER A 206 3.76 -5.03 -27.63
N ASN A 207 4.49 -6.10 -27.31
CA ASN A 207 5.49 -6.19 -26.26
C ASN A 207 4.94 -5.72 -24.90
N GLY A 208 3.68 -6.06 -24.64
CA GLY A 208 2.91 -5.73 -23.45
C GLY A 208 2.66 -4.25 -23.23
N LYS A 209 2.74 -3.45 -24.31
CA LYS A 209 2.39 -2.03 -24.33
C LYS A 209 1.22 -1.79 -25.27
N ILE A 210 0.31 -0.92 -24.86
CA ILE A 210 -0.82 -0.49 -25.69
C ILE A 210 -0.28 0.19 -26.96
N ARG A 211 -0.81 -0.21 -28.11
CA ARG A 211 -0.51 0.37 -29.43
C ARG A 211 -1.67 1.17 -29.96
N LYS A 212 -2.89 0.65 -29.82
CA LYS A 212 -4.12 1.31 -30.24
C LYS A 212 -5.22 1.00 -29.23
N THR A 213 -6.08 1.97 -29.03
CA THR A 213 -7.36 1.78 -28.34
C THR A 213 -8.46 2.17 -29.32
N VAL A 214 -9.43 1.28 -29.50
CA VAL A 214 -10.66 1.55 -30.21
C VAL A 214 -11.76 1.67 -29.17
N THR A 215 -12.37 2.85 -29.04
CA THR A 215 -13.54 3.03 -28.19
C THR A 215 -14.79 2.78 -29.02
N LEU A 216 -15.66 1.93 -28.52
CA LEU A 216 -16.97 1.67 -29.10
C LEU A 216 -17.97 2.63 -28.45
N GLY A 217 -18.77 3.32 -29.26
CA GLY A 217 -19.82 4.19 -28.74
C GLY A 217 -20.87 3.38 -27.98
N THR A 218 -21.37 3.92 -26.87
CA THR A 218 -22.62 3.42 -26.29
C THR A 218 -23.79 3.75 -27.24
N PRO A 219 -24.86 2.95 -27.29
CA PRO A 219 -26.01 3.21 -28.17
C PRO A 219 -26.70 4.56 -27.97
N GLU A 220 -26.37 5.33 -26.91
CA GLU A 220 -27.03 6.59 -26.60
C GLU A 220 -26.63 7.78 -27.51
N ASN A 221 -25.67 7.62 -28.42
CA ASN A 221 -25.26 8.68 -29.36
C ASN A 221 -25.58 8.38 -30.84
N GLN A 222 -26.59 7.55 -31.14
CA GLN A 222 -27.08 7.35 -32.52
C GLN A 222 -28.45 7.98 -32.82
N ASN A 223 -28.99 8.83 -31.95
CA ASN A 223 -30.23 9.57 -32.23
C ASN A 223 -30.17 11.02 -31.74
N ILE A 224 -29.34 11.87 -32.36
CA ILE A 224 -29.60 13.31 -32.41
C ILE A 224 -29.19 13.82 -33.81
N HIS A 225 -30.22 14.00 -34.64
CA HIS A 225 -30.34 14.76 -35.90
C HIS A 225 -29.51 14.37 -37.12
#